data_AF-A0A1S1EL86-F1
#
_entry.id   AF-A0A1S1EL86-F1
#
_cell.length_a   1.000
_cell.length_b   1.000
_cell.length_c   1.000
_cell.angle_alpha   90.00
_cell.angle_beta   90.00
_cell.angle_gamma   90.00
#
_symmetry.space_group_name_H-M   'P 1'
#
loop_
_entity.id
_entity.type
_entity.pdbx_description
1 polymer ?
#
loop_
_entity_poly.entity_id
_entity_poly.type
_entity_poly.pdbx_seq_one_letter_code
_entity_poly.pdbx_strand_id
1 'polypeptide(L)'
;RYEGHPRNGWSMKQLAEKTGASERAIANWTSEPRADYLARADEKRARVRELRGKGLSVRAIAAETGYSVGTVHRYVKEARQAS
;
A
#
# COMPACT_ATOMS: atom_id res chain seq x y z
N ARG A 1 -9.36 8.18 22.04
CA ARG A 1 -9.24 7.34 20.81
C ARG A 1 -8.10 7.97 20.02
N TYR A 2 -6.98 7.28 19.82
CA TYR A 2 -5.84 7.88 19.11
C TYR A 2 -6.17 7.93 17.62
N GLU A 3 -6.63 9.08 17.17
CA GLU A 3 -6.66 9.44 15.76
C GLU A 3 -5.21 9.46 15.30
N GLY A 4 -4.88 8.62 14.31
CA GLY A 4 -3.50 8.29 13.98
C GLY A 4 -2.68 9.53 13.67
N HIS A 5 -1.85 9.96 14.62
CA HIS A 5 -0.82 10.96 14.35
C HIS A 5 0.28 10.27 13.55
N PRO A 6 0.54 10.64 12.28
CA PRO A 6 1.75 10.20 11.62
C PRO A 6 2.97 10.61 12.46
N ARG A 7 4.06 9.84 12.38
CA ARG A 7 5.27 10.11 13.18
C ARG A 7 5.87 11.49 12.94
N ASN A 8 5.46 12.21 11.89
CA ASN A 8 5.88 13.59 11.59
C ASN A 8 7.40 13.80 11.64
N GLY A 9 8.16 12.77 11.24
CA GLY A 9 9.62 12.77 11.24
C GLY A 9 10.28 12.48 12.58
N TRP A 10 9.52 12.26 13.66
CA TRP A 10 10.07 11.94 14.98
C TRP A 10 10.36 10.44 15.13
N SER A 11 11.41 10.15 15.89
CA SER A 11 11.73 8.79 16.31
C SER A 11 10.74 8.26 17.35
N MET A 12 10.64 6.93 17.49
CA MET A 12 9.80 6.29 18.50
C MET A 12 10.17 6.75 19.92
N LYS A 13 11.46 6.88 20.22
CA LYS A 13 11.97 7.36 21.50
C LYS A 13 11.51 8.78 21.83
N GLN A 14 11.61 9.70 20.85
CA GLN A 14 11.15 11.09 21.04
C GLN A 14 9.65 11.18 21.25
N LEU A 15 8.87 10.34 20.56
CA LEU A 15 7.43 10.25 20.78
C LEU A 15 7.11 9.67 22.15
N ALA A 16 7.82 8.64 22.61
CA ALA A 16 7.64 8.05 23.93
C ALA A 16 7.92 9.06 25.04
N GLU A 17 9.00 9.82 24.92
CA GLU A 17 9.36 10.90 25.85
C GLU A 17 8.29 12.02 25.89
N LYS A 18 7.77 12.42 24.73
CA LYS A 18 6.77 13.50 24.65
C LYS A 18 5.36 13.10 25.04
N THR A 19 4.97 11.87 24.73
CA THR A 19 3.59 11.38 24.94
C THR A 19 3.43 10.58 26.22
N GLY A 20 4.53 10.13 26.83
CA GLY A 20 4.53 9.17 27.93
C GLY A 20 4.06 7.77 27.53
N ALA A 21 3.72 7.55 26.26
CA ALA A 21 3.24 6.26 25.78
C ALA A 21 4.40 5.29 25.50
N SER A 22 4.15 4.00 25.68
CA SER A 22 5.12 2.98 25.25
C SER A 22 5.33 3.01 23.73
N GLU A 23 6.52 2.64 23.28
CA GLU A 23 6.83 2.54 21.85
C GLU A 23 5.85 1.63 21.10
N ARG A 24 5.33 0.59 21.77
CA ARG A 24 4.33 -0.32 21.18
C ARG A 24 2.98 0.35 20.97
N ALA A 25 2.54 1.20 21.90
CA ALA A 25 1.32 2.00 21.73
C ALA A 25 1.47 3.02 20.60
N ILE A 26 2.64 3.67 20.51
CA ILE A 26 2.98 4.59 19.43
C ILE A 26 3.00 3.87 18.08
N ALA A 27 3.65 2.72 17.97
CA ALA A 27 3.65 1.91 16.75
C ALA A 27 2.22 1.58 16.30
N ASN A 28 1.33 1.23 17.23
CA ASN A 28 -0.05 0.88 16.91
C ASN A 28 -0.86 2.06 16.33
N TRP A 29 -0.73 3.27 16.89
CA TRP A 29 -1.48 4.42 16.37
C TRP A 29 -0.81 5.10 15.16
N THR A 30 0.52 4.93 14.99
CA THR A 30 1.29 5.60 13.93
C THR A 30 1.36 4.76 12.66
N SER A 31 1.14 3.44 12.78
CA SER A 31 1.11 2.54 11.63
C SER A 31 -0.16 2.76 10.83
N GLU A 32 -0.04 2.66 9.52
CA GLU A 32 -1.21 2.55 8.64
C GLU A 32 -2.07 1.35 9.09
N PRO A 33 -3.39 1.53 9.26
CA PRO A 33 -4.29 0.42 9.52
C PRO A 33 -4.10 -0.67 8.47
N ARG A 34 -4.05 -1.93 8.91
CA ARG A 34 -3.86 -3.07 7.99
C ARG A 34 -4.89 -3.10 6.86
N ALA A 35 -6.11 -2.68 7.12
CA ALA A 35 -7.18 -2.59 6.12
C ALA A 35 -6.81 -1.61 4.99
N ASP A 36 -6.30 -0.42 5.35
CA ASP A 36 -5.93 0.61 4.38
C ASP A 36 -4.72 0.18 3.54
N TYR A 37 -3.73 -0.46 4.17
CA TYR A 37 -2.60 -1.07 3.46
C TYR A 37 -3.05 -2.08 2.40
N LEU A 38 -3.98 -2.97 2.78
CA LEU A 38 -4.53 -3.98 1.87
C LEU A 38 -5.38 -3.35 0.76
N ALA A 39 -6.22 -2.36 1.09
CA ALA A 39 -7.03 -1.63 0.12
C ALA A 39 -6.14 -0.99 -0.98
N ARG A 40 -5.03 -0.34 -0.59
CA ARG A 40 -4.07 0.22 -1.57
C ARG A 40 -3.42 -0.86 -2.44
N ALA A 41 -3.24 -2.08 -1.94
CA ALA A 41 -2.72 -3.18 -2.74
C ALA A 41 -3.78 -3.69 -3.74
N ASP A 42 -5.04 -3.76 -3.31
CA ASP A 42 -6.15 -4.21 -4.15
C ASP A 42 -6.51 -3.20 -5.23
N GLU A 43 -6.46 -1.90 -4.94
CA GLU A 43 -6.60 -0.83 -5.94
C GLU A 43 -5.60 -0.98 -7.09
N LYS A 44 -4.32 -1.27 -6.77
CA LYS A 44 -3.28 -1.50 -7.78
C LYS A 44 -3.60 -2.69 -8.67
N ARG A 45 -4.06 -3.80 -8.08
CA ARG A 45 -4.47 -5.01 -8.82
C ARG A 45 -5.67 -4.73 -9.70
N ALA A 46 -6.68 -4.04 -9.17
CA ALA A 46 -7.89 -3.66 -9.88
C ALA A 46 -7.56 -2.79 -11.11
N ARG A 47 -6.69 -1.80 -10.93
CA ARG A 47 -6.25 -0.92 -12.03
C ARG A 47 -5.53 -1.70 -13.14
N VAL A 48 -4.61 -2.61 -12.79
CA VAL A 48 -3.94 -3.45 -13.79
C VAL A 48 -4.92 -4.38 -14.50
N ARG A 49 -5.88 -4.97 -13.77
CA ARG A 49 -6.92 -5.83 -14.36
C ARG A 49 -7.79 -5.05 -15.34
N GLU A 50 -8.22 -3.84 -14.97
CA GLU A 50 -9.01 -2.95 -15.82
C GLU A 50 -8.27 -2.63 -17.13
N LEU A 51 -7.03 -2.16 -17.04
CA LEU A 51 -6.22 -1.83 -18.23
C LEU A 51 -5.94 -3.06 -19.09
N ARG A 52 -5.77 -4.23 -18.48
CA ARG A 52 -5.61 -5.48 -19.22
C ARG A 52 -6.90 -5.88 -19.94
N GLY A 53 -8.06 -5.70 -19.31
CA GLY A 53 -9.38 -5.90 -19.92
C GLY A 53 -9.63 -4.97 -21.11
N LYS A 54 -9.05 -3.76 -21.09
CA LYS A 54 -9.01 -2.82 -22.22
C LYS A 54 -8.04 -3.21 -23.34
N GLY A 55 -7.32 -4.33 -23.21
CA GLY A 55 -6.41 -4.85 -24.24
C GLY A 55 -4.97 -4.35 -24.15
N LEU A 56 -4.59 -3.56 -23.13
CA LEU A 56 -3.22 -3.04 -23.04
C LEU A 56 -2.20 -4.17 -22.81
N SER A 57 -1.02 -4.01 -23.42
CA SER A 57 0.13 -4.88 -23.18
C SER A 57 0.73 -4.62 -21.80
N VAL A 58 1.44 -5.61 -21.24
CA VAL A 58 2.10 -5.48 -19.92
C VAL A 58 3.06 -4.28 -19.89
N ARG A 59 3.77 -4.01 -20.99
CA ARG A 59 4.69 -2.86 -21.11
C ARG A 59 3.93 -1.53 -21.15
N ALA A 60 2.81 -1.46 -21.88
CA ALA A 60 1.98 -0.25 -21.92
C ALA A 60 1.38 0.05 -20.54
N ILE A 61 0.92 -0.98 -19.81
CA ILE A 61 0.40 -0.82 -18.45
C ILE A 61 1.51 -0.35 -17.50
N ALA A 62 2.72 -0.89 -17.61
CA ALA A 62 3.86 -0.46 -16.79
C ALA A 62 4.18 1.03 -17.02
N ALA A 63 4.19 1.48 -18.28
CA ALA A 63 4.39 2.88 -18.63
C ALA A 63 3.27 3.79 -18.09
N GLU A 64 2.01 3.37 -18.24
CA GLU A 64 0.82 4.12 -17.79
C GLU A 64 0.75 4.25 -16.26
N THR A 65 1.07 3.17 -15.54
CA THR A 65 0.90 3.11 -14.08
C THR A 65 2.16 3.50 -13.30
N GLY A 66 3.31 3.58 -13.97
CA GLY A 66 4.62 3.72 -13.32
C GLY A 66 5.09 2.48 -12.56
N TYR A 67 4.37 1.36 -12.62
CA TYR A 67 4.77 0.11 -11.98
C TYR A 67 5.85 -0.60 -12.79
N SER A 68 6.72 -1.37 -12.12
CA SER A 68 7.67 -2.20 -12.83
C SER A 68 6.97 -3.27 -13.67
N VAL A 69 7.57 -3.63 -14.82
CA VAL A 69 7.04 -4.67 -15.72
C VAL A 69 6.78 -5.98 -14.96
N GLY A 70 7.67 -6.38 -14.05
CA GLY A 70 7.49 -7.57 -13.23
C GLY A 70 6.28 -7.49 -12.29
N THR A 71 6.00 -6.31 -11.72
CA THR A 71 4.82 -6.08 -10.88
C THR A 71 3.53 -6.24 -11.69
N VAL A 72 3.48 -5.63 -12.88
CA VAL A 72 2.32 -5.76 -13.78
C VAL A 72 2.13 -7.21 -14.20
N HIS A 73 3.21 -7.90 -14.58
CA HIS A 73 3.15 -9.31 -14.98
C HIS A 73 2.58 -10.20 -13.87
N ARG A 74 3.00 -9.97 -12.63
CA ARG A 74 2.47 -10.66 -11.45
C ARG A 74 0.97 -10.39 -11.27
N TYR A 75 0.52 -9.14 -11.34
CA TYR A 75 -0.91 -8.82 -11.21
C TYR A 75 -1.75 -9.39 -12.34
N VAL A 76 -1.25 -9.42 -13.57
CA VAL A 76 -1.95 -10.07 -14.69
C VAL A 76 -2.05 -11.58 -14.45
N LYS A 77 -1.01 -12.23 -13.92
CA LYS A 77 -1.05 -13.64 -13.55
C LYS A 77 -2.07 -13.91 -12.44
N GLU A 78 -2.05 -13.13 -11.37
CA GLU A 78 -3.03 -13.21 -10.26
C GLU A 78 -4.47 -13.04 -10.79
N ALA A 79 -4.69 -12.08 -11.69
CA ALA A 79 -6.01 -11.85 -12.29
C ALA A 79 -6.51 -13.02 -13.16
N ARG A 80 -5.61 -13.75 -13.83
CA ARG A 80 -5.96 -14.95 -14.61
C ARG A 80 -6.28 -16.16 -13.74
N GLN A 81 -5.67 -16.26 -12.56
CA GLN A 81 -5.88 -17.38 -11.63
C GLN A 81 -7.14 -17.20 -10.78
N ALA A 82 -7.61 -15.96 -10.63
CA ALA A 82 -8.83 -15.63 -9.90
C ALA A 82 -10.10 -15.63 -10.77
N SER A 83 -9.98 -15.99 -12.05
CA SER A 83 -11.08 -16.10 -13.01
C SER A 83 -11.34 -17.55 -13.37
#